data_AF-A0A923SL87-F1
#
_entry.id   AF-A0A923SL87-F1
#
_cell.length_a   1.000
_cell.length_b   1.000
_cell.length_c   1.000
_cell.angle_alpha   90.00
_cell.angle_beta   90.00
_cell.angle_gamma   90.00
#
_symmetry.space_group_name_H-M   'P 1'
#
loop_
_entity.id
_entity.type
_entity.pdbx_description
1 polymer ?
#
loop_
_entity_poly.entity_id
_entity_poly.type
_entity_poly.pdbx_seq_one_letter_code
_entity_poly.pdbx_strand_id
1 'polypeptide(L)' 'LGMIETYGLVPLTVEKDGRIFTGNPGDCLFFQNGAKLTFGSPNKVTVFYATH' A
#
# COMPACT_ATOMS: atom_id res chain seq x y z
N LEU A 1 -5.85 -6.28 11.32
CA LEU A 1 -4.80 -5.36 10.86
C LEU A 1 -4.36 -5.87 9.50
N GLY A 2 -4.37 -5.02 8.47
CA GLY A 2 -3.82 -5.34 7.16
C GLY A 2 -2.41 -4.76 7.03
N MET A 3 -1.50 -5.53 6.43
CA MET A 3 -0.14 -5.10 6.11
C MET A 3 0.06 -5.17 4.59
N ILE A 4 0.71 -4.15 4.02
CA ILE A 4 1.17 -4.13 2.64
C ILE A 4 2.67 -3.84 2.65
N GLU A 5 3.46 -4.74 2.08
CA GLU A 5 4.89 -4.54 1.86
C GLU A 5 5.14 -4.28 0.37
N THR A 6 5.86 -3.20 0.10
CA THR A 6 6.11 -2.71 -1.26
C THR A 6 7.44 -3.22 -1.79
N TYR A 7 7.43 -3.85 -2.97
CA TYR A 7 8.64 -4.35 -3.63
C TYR A 7 8.83 -3.74 -5.02
N GLY A 8 10.08 -3.75 -5.51
CA GLY A 8 10.44 -3.30 -6.86
C GLY A 8 11.20 -1.97 -6.87
N LEU A 9 10.97 -1.15 -7.90
CA LEU A 9 11.71 0.10 -8.13
C LEU A 9 10.81 1.35 -8.13
N VAL A 10 9.49 1.18 -8.03
CA VAL A 10 8.52 2.27 -8.14
C VAL A 10 7.63 2.35 -6.90
N PRO A 11 7.19 3.55 -6.50
CA PRO A 11 6.37 3.73 -5.31
C PRO A 11 4.94 3.23 -5.52
N LEU A 12 4.34 2.76 -4.43
CA LEU A 12 2.90 2.51 -4.30
C LEU A 12 2.27 3.72 -3.61
N THR A 13 1.16 4.21 -4.14
CA THR A 13 0.26 5.10 -3.40
C THR A 13 -0.94 4.31 -2.88
N VAL A 14 -1.27 4.52 -1.62
CA VAL A 14 -2.48 4.00 -0.99
C VAL A 14 -3.30 5.18 -0.53
N GLU A 15 -4.49 5.35 -1.09
CA GLU A 15 -5.44 6.36 -0.64
C GLU A 15 -6.44 5.74 0.33
N LYS A 16 -6.67 6.43 1.44
CA LYS A 16 -7.65 6.08 2.46
C LYS A 16 -8.29 7.36 2.99
N ASP A 17 -9.62 7.44 2.90
CA ASP A 17 -10.41 8.56 3.40
C ASP A 17 -9.90 9.93 2.88
N GLY A 18 -9.48 10.00 1.61
CA GLY A 18 -8.94 11.21 0.99
C GLY A 18 -7.48 11.54 1.34
N ARG A 19 -6.82 10.74 2.18
CA ARG A 19 -5.39 10.87 2.48
C ARG A 19 -4.57 9.87 1.67
N ILE A 20 -3.52 10.36 1.03
CA ILE A 20 -2.58 9.54 0.27
C ILE A 20 -1.36 9.19 1.14
N PHE A 21 -1.03 7.91 1.18
CA PHE A 21 0.17 7.34 1.77
C PHE A 21 1.06 6.81 0.64
N THR A 22 2.36 7.12 0.68
CA THR A 22 3.32 6.64 -0.32
C THR A 22 4.23 5.62 0.34
N GLY A 23 4.24 4.39 -0.18
CA GLY A 23 5.19 3.34 0.19
C GLY A 23 6.26 3.20 -0.88
N ASN A 24 7.52 3.40 -0.49
CA ASN A 24 8.68 3.13 -1.34
C ASN A 24 9.06 1.65 -1.26
N PRO A 25 9.85 1.11 -2.20
CA PRO A 25 10.32 -0.26 -2.10
C PRO A 25 11.03 -0.54 -0.76
N GLY A 26 10.59 -1.59 -0.07
CA GLY A 26 11.04 -1.98 1.28
C GLY A 26 10.16 -1.45 2.43
N ASP A 27 9.26 -0.50 2.16
CA ASP A 27 8.35 0.02 3.18
C ASP A 27 7.22 -0.97 3.51
N CYS A 28 6.73 -0.87 4.75
CA CYS A 28 5.53 -1.55 5.21
C CYS A 28 4.45 -0.53 5.59
N LEU A 29 3.26 -0.66 5.00
CA LEU A 29 2.09 0.14 5.35
C LEU A 29 1.09 -0.71 6.15
N PHE A 30 0.63 -0.17 7.27
CA PHE A 30 -0.32 -0.84 8.17
C PHE A 30 -1.65 -0.10 8.20
N PHE A 31 -2.74 -0.83 7.97
CA PHE A 31 -4.10 -0.30 8.01
C PHE A 31 -5.00 -1.12 8.94
N GLN A 32 -5.89 -0.44 9.65
CA GLN A 32 -6.87 -1.08 10.53
C GLN A 32 -7.80 -2.02 9.74
N ASN A 33 -8.35 -3.03 10.40
CA ASN A 33 -9.29 -3.96 9.74
C ASN A 33 -10.51 -3.18 9.22
N GLY A 34 -11.04 -3.58 8.07
CA GLY A 34 -12.17 -2.92 7.40
C GLY A 34 -11.81 -1.60 6.69
N ALA A 35 -10.53 -1.22 6.63
CA ALA A 35 -10.12 -0.05 5.85
C ALA A 35 -10.41 -0.25 4.36
N LYS A 36 -11.08 0.73 3.75
CA LYS A 36 -11.25 0.81 2.30
C LYS A 36 -10.06 1.56 1.72
N LEU A 37 -9.31 0.87 0.87
CA LEU A 37 -8.07 1.37 0.31
C LEU A 37 -8.17 1.42 -1.21
N THR A 38 -7.73 2.53 -1.79
CA THR A 38 -7.51 2.65 -3.24
C THR A 38 -6.02 2.56 -3.51
N PHE A 39 -5.60 1.66 -4.39
CA PHE A 39 -4.21 1.48 -4.76
C PHE A 39 -3.89 2.22 -6.05
N GLY A 40 -2.74 2.89 -6.09
CA GLY A 40 -2.20 3.55 -7.27
C GLY A 40 -0.71 3.32 -7.41
N SER A 41 -0.22 3.35 -8.64
CA SER A 41 1.21 3.45 -8.92
C SER A 41 1.38 4.02 -10.33
N PRO A 42 2.41 4.85 -10.58
CA PRO A 42 2.69 5.36 -11.93
C PRO A 42 3.07 4.24 -12.92
N ASN A 43 3.47 3.06 -12.43
CA ASN A 43 3.89 1.91 -13.22
C ASN A 43 3.43 0.59 -12.57
N LYS A 44 3.77 -0.56 -13.18
CA LYS A 44 3.52 -1.87 -12.59
C LYS A 44 4.32 -2.04 -11.29
N VAL A 45 3.62 -2.34 -10.20
CA VAL A 45 4.20 -2.62 -8.88
C VAL A 45 3.89 -4.05 -8.46
N THR A 46 4.78 -4.65 -7.68
CA THR A 46 4.55 -5.94 -7.01
C THR A 46 4.49 -5.68 -5.52
N VAL A 47 3.46 -6.22 -4.86
CA VAL A 47 3.24 -6.03 -3.43
C VAL A 47 2.95 -7.37 -2.78
N PHE A 48 3.41 -7.53 -1.54
CA PHE A 48 2.91 -8.57 -0.65
C PHE A 48 1.85 -7.95 0.25
N TYR A 49 0.70 -8.60 0.42
CA TYR A 49 -0.33 -8.12 1.34
C TYR A 49 -0.83 -9.26 2.23
N ALA A 50 -1.10 -8.93 3.49
CA ALA A 50 -1.67 -9.84 4.47
C ALA A 50 -2.85 -9.18 5.18
N THR A 51 -3.94 -9.91 5.35
CA THR A 51 -5.14 -9.50 6.08
C THR A 51 -5.62 -10.64 6.97
N HIS A 52 -6.31 -10.32 8.05
CA HIS A 52 -6.99 -11.26 8.96
C HIS A 52 -8.50 -11.15 8.80
#